data_AF-A0A660USN6-F1
#
_entry.id   AF-A0A660USN6-F1
#
_cell.length_a   1.000
_cell.length_b   1.000
_cell.length_c   1.000
_cell.angle_alpha   90.00
_cell.angle_beta   90.00
_cell.angle_gamma   90.00
#
_symmetry.space_group_name_H-M   'P 1'
#
loop_
_entity.id
_entity.type
_entity.pdbx_description
1 polymer ?
#
loop_
_entity_poly.entity_id
_entity_poly.type
_entity_poly.pdbx_seq_one_letter_code
_entity_poly.pdbx_strand_id
1 'polypeptide(L)'
;MSSIAIYFVPGAAVMPLGTLWIYLSVGGGVVLLPLLIYLFKSTKKRNTPPKPKKQPIPQNEDIQKILNILKNPNAQVQPVLLAANRLTDLPVTIPVNLAVSLAGTGKCLLIDLDRKRDALAKVFEIDSEKIESHLKILPIPTAFENLSVWPARYFDLLKQMNLRSLLDAANKKFDHIILYAPYLTVLADRKQIAFCSKQAIIFCEDGEKTAQLRHLLKTYDCKILLEA
;
A
#
# COMPACT_ATOMS: atom_id res chain seq x y z
N MET A 1 -21.58 -76.73 43.18
CA MET A 1 -22.60 -75.94 43.90
C MET A 1 -21.85 -75.04 44.85
N SER A 2 -21.79 -73.74 44.58
CA SER A 2 -21.14 -72.76 45.47
C SER A 2 -22.00 -71.49 45.48
N SER A 3 -22.69 -71.28 46.60
CA SER A 3 -23.49 -70.09 46.88
C SER A 3 -22.58 -68.92 47.24
N ILE A 4 -22.79 -67.76 46.61
CA ILE A 4 -22.13 -66.51 46.99
C ILE A 4 -23.15 -65.65 47.73
N ALA A 5 -22.82 -65.33 48.98
CA ALA A 5 -23.56 -64.45 49.85
C ALA A 5 -23.34 -62.98 49.46
N ILE A 6 -24.43 -62.21 49.40
CA ILE A 6 -24.43 -60.77 49.17
C ILE A 6 -24.41 -60.07 50.52
N TYR A 7 -23.36 -59.29 50.79
CA TYR A 7 -23.33 -58.35 51.92
C TYR A 7 -23.69 -56.95 51.45
N PHE A 8 -24.76 -56.41 52.02
CA PHE A 8 -25.17 -55.01 51.90
C PHE A 8 -24.38 -54.15 52.90
N VAL A 9 -23.78 -53.06 52.43
CA VAL A 9 -23.27 -51.96 53.28
C VAL A 9 -24.09 -50.71 52.97
N PRO A 10 -24.79 -50.10 53.95
CA PRO A 10 -25.54 -48.87 53.73
C PRO A 10 -24.66 -47.64 54.00
N GLY A 11 -24.84 -46.59 53.19
CA GLY A 11 -24.57 -45.22 53.61
C GLY A 11 -23.47 -44.48 52.85
N ALA A 12 -23.77 -44.03 51.63
CA ALA A 12 -23.14 -42.84 51.07
C ALA A 12 -24.23 -41.79 50.83
N ALA A 13 -24.18 -40.70 51.59
CA ALA A 13 -25.05 -39.55 51.41
C ALA A 13 -24.75 -38.90 50.07
N VAL A 14 -25.68 -39.03 49.12
CA VAL A 14 -25.60 -38.36 47.82
C VAL A 14 -26.06 -36.91 48.02
N MET A 15 -25.13 -35.97 48.12
CA MET A 15 -25.48 -34.56 47.94
C MET A 15 -25.80 -34.32 46.45
N PRO A 16 -26.92 -33.65 46.13
CA PRO A 16 -27.29 -33.39 44.74
C PRO A 16 -26.29 -32.41 44.13
N LEU A 17 -25.52 -32.87 43.13
CA LEU A 17 -24.56 -32.08 42.35
C LEU A 17 -25.14 -30.76 41.78
N GLY A 18 -26.46 -30.62 41.69
CA GLY A 18 -27.13 -29.50 41.03
C GLY A 18 -26.91 -28.14 41.68
N THR A 19 -26.76 -28.05 43.00
CA THR A 19 -26.65 -26.74 43.68
C THR A 19 -25.27 -26.09 43.52
N LEU A 20 -24.20 -26.88 43.36
CA LEU A 20 -22.84 -26.34 43.19
C LEU A 20 -22.65 -25.59 41.86
N TRP A 21 -23.29 -26.07 40.78
CA TRP A 21 -23.21 -25.46 39.45
C TRP A 21 -23.91 -24.10 39.36
N ILE A 22 -24.97 -23.90 40.16
CA ILE A 22 -25.72 -22.64 40.20
C ILE A 22 -24.87 -21.53 40.84
N TYR A 23 -24.13 -21.82 41.91
CA TYR A 23 -23.25 -20.83 42.54
C TYR A 23 -22.05 -20.45 41.66
N LEU A 24 -21.49 -21.39 40.91
CA LEU A 24 -20.39 -21.12 39.97
C LEU A 24 -20.83 -20.24 38.78
N SER A 25 -22.06 -20.43 38.29
CA SER A 25 -22.57 -19.66 37.15
C SER A 25 -23.02 -18.25 37.54
N VAL A 26 -23.62 -18.06 38.73
CA VAL A 26 -23.99 -16.72 39.22
C VAL A 26 -22.77 -15.93 39.69
N GLY A 27 -21.82 -16.57 40.39
CA GLY A 27 -20.59 -15.90 40.86
C GLY A 27 -19.65 -15.47 39.74
N GLY A 28 -19.49 -16.30 38.69
CA GLY A 28 -18.66 -15.98 37.53
C GLY A 28 -19.22 -14.80 36.72
N GLY A 29 -20.54 -14.73 36.55
CA GLY A 29 -21.19 -13.65 35.79
C GLY A 29 -21.01 -12.26 36.42
N VAL A 30 -21.09 -12.16 37.74
CA VAL A 30 -21.03 -10.86 38.45
C VAL A 30 -19.62 -10.27 38.45
N VAL A 31 -18.56 -11.09 38.38
CA VAL A 31 -17.17 -10.61 38.38
C VAL A 31 -16.62 -10.42 36.95
N LEU A 32 -16.99 -11.29 36.00
CA LEU A 32 -16.46 -11.22 34.64
C LEU A 32 -17.12 -10.13 33.79
N LEU A 33 -18.41 -9.85 34.00
CA LEU A 33 -19.13 -8.85 33.19
C LEU A 33 -18.60 -7.41 33.38
N PRO A 34 -18.33 -6.91 34.61
CA PRO A 34 -17.75 -5.58 34.81
C PRO A 34 -16.33 -5.48 34.27
N LEU A 35 -15.53 -6.54 34.39
CA LEU A 35 -14.16 -6.59 33.88
C LEU A 35 -14.12 -6.52 32.34
N LEU A 36 -15.02 -7.24 31.67
CA LEU A 36 -15.20 -7.15 30.21
C LEU A 36 -15.64 -5.75 29.77
N ILE A 37 -16.59 -5.13 30.47
CA ILE A 37 -17.03 -3.75 30.15
C ILE A 37 -15.89 -2.74 30.37
N TYR A 38 -15.07 -2.92 31.41
CA TYR A 38 -13.90 -2.09 31.67
C TYR A 38 -12.83 -2.24 30.57
N LEU A 39 -12.54 -3.47 30.14
CA LEU A 39 -11.60 -3.74 29.05
C LEU A 39 -12.11 -3.20 27.70
N PHE A 40 -13.41 -3.30 27.41
CA PHE A 40 -14.00 -2.74 26.19
C PHE A 40 -14.09 -1.21 26.19
N LYS A 41 -14.23 -0.56 27.35
CA LYS A 41 -14.18 0.91 27.44
C LYS A 41 -12.75 1.48 27.39
N SER A 42 -11.73 0.67 27.69
CA SER A 42 -10.31 1.07 27.68
C SER A 42 -9.71 1.17 26.28
N THR A 43 -10.31 0.54 25.27
CA THR A 43 -9.84 0.66 23.88
C THR A 43 -10.27 1.99 23.26
N LYS A 44 -9.41 2.99 23.49
CA LYS A 44 -9.05 4.10 22.60
C LYS A 44 -10.21 4.81 21.89
N LYS A 45 -10.49 6.02 22.38
CA LYS A 45 -10.87 7.17 21.56
C LYS A 45 -9.92 7.24 20.35
N ARG A 46 -10.37 6.77 19.18
CA ARG A 46 -9.75 7.10 17.91
C ARG A 46 -10.07 8.57 17.66
N ASN A 47 -9.06 9.42 17.86
CA ASN A 47 -9.10 10.78 17.35
C ASN A 47 -9.32 10.68 15.84
N THR A 48 -10.46 11.17 15.37
CA THR A 48 -10.75 11.32 13.94
C THR A 48 -9.63 12.17 13.33
N PRO A 49 -8.90 11.69 12.32
CA PRO A 49 -7.87 12.49 11.68
C PRO A 49 -8.52 13.77 11.12
N PRO A 50 -7.93 14.95 11.34
CA PRO A 50 -8.45 16.18 10.78
C PRO A 50 -8.54 16.02 9.25
N LYS A 51 -9.68 16.42 8.66
CA LYS A 51 -9.86 16.47 7.20
C LYS A 51 -8.60 17.09 6.57
N PRO A 52 -7.99 16.45 5.56
CA PRO A 52 -6.81 17.00 4.91
C PRO A 52 -7.16 18.39 4.38
N LYS A 53 -6.56 19.41 4.99
CA LYS A 53 -6.59 20.77 4.44
C LYS A 53 -5.98 20.67 3.05
N LYS A 54 -6.65 21.19 2.02
CA LYS A 54 -6.09 21.35 0.67
C LYS A 54 -4.74 22.06 0.82
N GLN A 55 -3.66 21.30 0.76
CA GLN A 55 -2.32 21.87 0.78
C GLN A 55 -2.09 22.55 -0.58
N PRO A 56 -1.56 23.78 -0.61
CA PRO A 56 -1.23 24.43 -1.86
C PRO A 56 -0.17 23.58 -2.60
N ILE A 57 -0.50 23.19 -3.83
CA ILE A 57 0.42 22.49 -4.74
C ILE A 57 1.66 23.39 -4.92
N PRO A 58 2.90 22.86 -4.75
CA PRO A 58 4.10 23.67 -4.91
C PRO A 58 4.13 24.34 -6.29
N GLN A 59 4.30 25.66 -6.29
CA GLN A 59 4.36 26.53 -7.47
C GLN A 59 5.73 26.43 -8.17
N ASN A 60 6.23 25.23 -8.42
CA ASN A 60 7.39 25.05 -9.28
C ASN A 60 6.90 25.01 -10.75
N GLU A 61 7.42 25.92 -11.58
CA GLU A 61 7.07 26.02 -13.01
C GLU A 61 7.25 24.69 -13.74
N ASP A 62 8.27 23.91 -13.37
CA ASP A 62 8.54 22.60 -13.95
C ASP A 62 7.44 21.58 -13.62
N ILE A 63 6.94 21.61 -12.38
CA ILE A 63 5.81 20.75 -11.96
C ILE A 63 4.55 21.12 -12.75
N GLN A 64 4.28 22.41 -12.96
CA GLN A 64 3.12 22.84 -13.75
C GLN A 64 3.25 22.43 -15.22
N LYS A 65 4.44 22.55 -15.79
CA LYS A 65 4.73 22.08 -17.15
C LYS A 65 4.49 20.58 -17.29
N ILE A 66 4.96 19.78 -16.33
CA ILE A 66 4.68 18.34 -16.25
C ILE A 66 3.17 18.09 -16.17
N LEU A 67 2.46 18.75 -15.26
CA LEU A 67 1.02 18.57 -15.08
C LEU A 67 0.24 18.89 -16.36
N ASN A 68 0.63 19.91 -17.12
CA ASN A 68 -0.02 20.25 -18.38
C ASN A 68 0.17 19.15 -19.45
N ILE A 69 1.34 18.53 -19.49
CA ILE A 69 1.60 17.37 -20.38
C ILE A 69 0.73 16.19 -19.96
N LEU A 70 0.64 15.91 -18.66
CA LEU A 70 -0.06 14.74 -18.13
C LEU A 70 -1.58 14.85 -18.12
N LYS A 71 -2.12 16.07 -18.04
CA LYS A 71 -3.57 16.34 -18.04
C LYS A 71 -4.19 16.37 -19.43
N ASN A 72 -3.43 16.12 -20.50
CA ASN A 72 -3.96 16.21 -21.85
C ASN A 72 -5.09 15.18 -22.06
N PRO A 73 -6.36 15.63 -22.20
CA PRO A 73 -7.53 14.74 -22.21
C PRO A 73 -7.62 13.87 -23.47
N ASN A 74 -6.86 14.19 -24.53
CA ASN A 74 -6.83 13.42 -25.77
C ASN A 74 -5.75 12.34 -25.78
N ALA A 75 -4.93 12.24 -24.74
CA ALA A 75 -3.94 11.18 -24.62
C ALA A 75 -4.61 9.90 -24.08
N GLN A 76 -4.36 8.77 -24.76
CA GLN A 76 -4.69 7.47 -24.19
C GLN A 76 -4.00 7.32 -22.83
N VAL A 77 -4.70 6.77 -21.83
CA VAL A 77 -4.13 6.51 -20.49
C VAL A 77 -2.93 5.60 -20.66
N GLN A 78 -1.74 6.17 -20.55
CA GLN A 78 -0.47 5.46 -20.61
C GLN A 78 0.31 5.72 -19.32
N PRO A 79 0.86 4.67 -18.69
CA PRO A 79 1.71 4.82 -17.52
C PRO A 79 2.85 5.79 -17.78
N VAL A 80 3.08 6.75 -16.90
CA VAL A 80 4.19 7.71 -17.03
C VAL A 80 5.29 7.30 -16.10
N LEU A 81 6.48 7.07 -16.65
CA LEU A 81 7.67 6.83 -15.85
C LEU A 81 8.35 8.13 -15.47
N LEU A 82 8.45 8.41 -14.17
CA LEU A 82 9.34 9.43 -13.63
C LEU A 82 10.66 8.75 -13.32
N ALA A 83 11.66 9.02 -14.16
CA ALA A 83 12.95 8.36 -14.13
C ALA A 83 14.08 9.32 -13.78
N ALA A 84 15.00 8.86 -12.94
CA ALA A 84 16.27 9.53 -12.70
C ALA A 84 17.41 8.52 -12.52
N ASN A 85 18.63 9.04 -12.49
CA ASN A 85 19.82 8.28 -12.11
C ASN A 85 20.13 8.37 -10.61
N ARG A 86 19.69 9.45 -9.96
CA ARG A 86 19.92 9.71 -8.54
C ARG A 86 18.64 10.16 -7.87
N LEU A 87 18.54 9.87 -6.58
CA LEU A 87 17.45 10.36 -5.73
C LEU A 87 17.42 11.88 -5.58
N THR A 88 18.56 12.54 -5.64
CA THR A 88 18.63 14.02 -5.59
C THR A 88 17.86 14.66 -6.72
N ASP A 89 17.90 14.02 -7.90
CA ASP A 89 17.29 14.54 -9.12
C ASP A 89 15.77 14.24 -9.12
N LEU A 90 15.35 13.13 -8.49
CA LEU A 90 13.94 12.76 -8.34
C LEU A 90 13.60 12.39 -6.88
N PRO A 91 13.51 13.40 -5.97
CA PRO A 91 13.06 13.17 -4.62
C PRO A 91 11.59 12.75 -4.61
N VAL A 92 11.19 11.94 -3.63
CA VAL A 92 9.83 11.39 -3.51
C VAL A 92 8.72 12.45 -3.41
N THR A 93 9.07 13.69 -3.06
CA THR A 93 8.13 14.81 -3.01
C THR A 93 7.57 15.17 -4.38
N ILE A 94 8.36 15.08 -5.45
CA ILE A 94 7.93 15.34 -6.82
C ILE A 94 6.80 14.39 -7.27
N PRO A 95 6.99 13.05 -7.31
CA PRO A 95 5.95 12.12 -7.74
C PRO A 95 4.70 12.20 -6.85
N VAL A 96 4.86 12.44 -5.54
CA VAL A 96 3.72 12.59 -4.61
C VAL A 96 2.90 13.83 -4.95
N ASN A 97 3.53 14.99 -5.13
CA ASN A 97 2.83 16.23 -5.45
C ASN A 97 2.14 16.16 -6.83
N LEU A 98 2.78 15.50 -7.81
CA LEU A 98 2.18 15.23 -9.11
C LEU A 98 0.95 14.33 -8.98
N ALA A 99 1.06 13.21 -8.24
CA ALA A 99 -0.04 12.26 -8.08
C ALA A 99 -1.23 12.89 -7.33
N VAL A 100 -1.00 13.68 -6.27
CA VAL A 100 -2.05 14.43 -5.57
C VAL A 100 -2.73 15.42 -6.51
N SER A 101 -1.97 16.11 -7.36
CA SER A 101 -2.51 17.07 -8.33
C SER A 101 -3.34 16.41 -9.43
N LEU A 102 -2.94 15.23 -9.90
CA LEU A 102 -3.69 14.43 -10.89
C LEU A 102 -4.92 13.77 -10.29
N ALA A 103 -4.85 13.35 -9.02
CA ALA A 103 -5.99 12.80 -8.27
C ALA A 103 -7.18 13.77 -8.20
N GLY A 104 -6.91 15.08 -8.26
CA GLY A 104 -7.94 16.12 -8.37
C GLY A 104 -8.71 16.14 -9.72
N THR A 105 -8.26 15.39 -10.72
CA THR A 105 -8.87 15.31 -12.06
C THR A 105 -9.33 13.90 -12.46
N GLY A 106 -8.97 12.87 -11.70
CA GLY A 106 -9.31 11.48 -11.98
C GLY A 106 -8.63 10.51 -11.02
N LYS A 107 -8.94 9.22 -11.11
CA LYS A 107 -8.31 8.17 -10.30
C LYS A 107 -6.84 8.05 -10.66
N CYS A 108 -5.96 8.29 -9.70
CA CYS A 108 -4.52 8.24 -9.84
C CYS A 108 -3.93 7.05 -9.07
N LEU A 109 -3.06 6.29 -9.75
CA LEU A 109 -2.22 5.27 -9.15
C LEU A 109 -0.76 5.71 -9.18
N LEU A 110 -0.11 5.75 -8.02
CA LEU A 110 1.32 6.00 -7.92
C LEU A 110 2.05 4.72 -7.46
N ILE A 111 2.97 4.23 -8.29
CA ILE A 111 3.69 2.97 -8.09
C ILE A 111 5.14 3.27 -7.70
N ASP A 112 5.59 2.70 -6.59
CA ASP A 112 6.97 2.81 -6.12
C ASP A 112 7.82 1.68 -6.69
N LEU A 113 8.85 2.02 -7.48
CA LEU A 113 9.83 1.05 -7.99
C LEU A 113 11.15 1.10 -7.17
N ASP A 114 11.27 1.99 -6.17
CA ASP A 114 12.42 2.08 -5.26
C ASP A 114 12.29 1.05 -4.12
N ARG A 115 12.51 -0.22 -4.46
CA ARG A 115 12.48 -1.37 -3.53
C ARG A 115 13.41 -1.24 -2.33
N LYS A 116 14.48 -0.43 -2.45
CA LYS A 116 15.44 -0.25 -1.35
C LYS A 116 14.88 0.64 -0.24
N ARG A 117 14.16 1.69 -0.61
CA ARG A 117 13.70 2.71 0.35
C ARG A 117 12.23 2.58 0.68
N ASP A 118 11.43 2.04 -0.24
CA ASP A 118 9.98 1.90 -0.12
C ASP A 118 9.35 3.21 0.34
N ALA A 119 9.70 4.27 -0.39
CA ALA A 119 9.54 5.65 0.03
C ALA A 119 8.05 6.03 0.11
N LEU A 120 7.21 5.51 -0.80
CA LEU A 120 5.78 5.78 -0.76
C LEU A 120 5.11 5.16 0.46
N ALA A 121 5.51 3.96 0.88
CA ALA A 121 4.96 3.36 2.09
C ALA A 121 5.23 4.25 3.33
N LYS A 122 6.41 4.88 3.38
CA LYS A 122 6.76 5.81 4.46
C LYS A 122 5.96 7.11 4.38
N VAL A 123 5.84 7.69 3.19
CA VAL A 123 5.10 8.96 2.98
C VAL A 123 3.62 8.81 3.33
N PHE A 124 3.02 7.66 3.00
CA PHE A 124 1.59 7.40 3.22
C PHE A 124 1.31 6.59 4.50
N GLU A 125 2.31 6.43 5.38
CA GLU A 125 2.18 5.72 6.67
C GLU A 125 1.56 4.30 6.54
N ILE A 126 1.99 3.57 5.51
CA ILE A 126 1.47 2.24 5.19
C ILE A 126 2.07 1.21 6.13
N ASP A 127 1.22 0.76 7.04
CA ASP A 127 1.53 -0.24 8.06
C ASP A 127 1.92 -1.58 7.44
N SER A 128 3.16 -2.02 7.69
CA SER A 128 3.69 -3.31 7.24
C SER A 128 2.97 -4.50 7.86
N GLU A 129 2.45 -4.35 9.08
CA GLU A 129 1.89 -5.47 9.85
C GLU A 129 0.49 -5.87 9.36
N LYS A 130 -0.17 -4.99 8.61
CA LYS A 130 -1.52 -5.20 8.08
C LYS A 130 -1.56 -5.74 6.66
N ILE A 131 -0.41 -6.03 6.05
CA ILE A 131 -0.38 -6.66 4.73
C ILE A 131 -0.70 -8.13 4.94
N GLU A 132 -1.99 -8.45 5.01
CA GLU A 132 -2.47 -9.82 5.18
C GLU A 132 -1.85 -10.70 4.09
N SER A 133 -1.12 -11.73 4.51
CA SER A 133 -0.26 -12.57 3.68
C SER A 133 -1.02 -13.43 2.65
N HIS A 134 -2.33 -13.24 2.50
CA HIS A 134 -3.16 -14.16 1.73
C HIS A 134 -4.10 -13.43 0.75
N LEU A 135 -3.77 -13.66 -0.52
CA LEU A 135 -4.64 -13.84 -1.69
C LEU A 135 -4.90 -12.66 -2.64
N LYS A 136 -4.73 -11.39 -2.27
CA LYS A 136 -4.82 -10.33 -3.28
C LYS A 136 -4.10 -9.03 -2.93
N ILE A 137 -2.93 -8.85 -3.55
CA ILE A 137 -2.23 -7.56 -3.51
C ILE A 137 -2.97 -6.58 -4.41
N LEU A 138 -3.51 -5.53 -3.79
CA LEU A 138 -4.26 -4.45 -4.46
C LEU A 138 -3.60 -3.10 -4.13
N PRO A 139 -3.75 -2.08 -5.00
CA PRO A 139 -3.37 -0.72 -4.66
C PRO A 139 -4.01 -0.28 -3.34
N ILE A 140 -3.22 0.37 -2.50
CA ILE A 140 -3.67 0.86 -1.18
C ILE A 140 -4.24 2.27 -1.37
N PRO A 141 -5.51 2.52 -0.98
CA PRO A 141 -6.05 3.87 -1.00
C PRO A 141 -5.34 4.74 0.04
N THR A 142 -5.11 6.01 -0.30
CA THR A 142 -4.49 6.98 0.61
C THR A 142 -5.55 7.86 1.29
N ALA A 143 -5.12 8.77 2.17
CA ALA A 143 -6.00 9.81 2.72
C ALA A 143 -6.45 10.85 1.68
N PHE A 144 -5.81 10.90 0.51
CA PHE A 144 -6.23 11.75 -0.60
C PHE A 144 -7.27 11.00 -1.44
N GLU A 145 -8.40 11.65 -1.68
CA GLU A 145 -9.43 11.13 -2.56
C GLU A 145 -8.85 10.85 -3.96
N ASN A 146 -9.29 9.74 -4.57
CA ASN A 146 -8.85 9.28 -5.89
C ASN A 146 -7.36 8.93 -6.02
N LEU A 147 -6.56 8.97 -4.95
CA LEU A 147 -5.17 8.55 -4.98
C LEU A 147 -4.98 7.20 -4.29
N SER A 148 -4.50 6.23 -5.06
CA SER A 148 -4.02 4.95 -4.55
C SER A 148 -2.53 4.80 -4.81
N VAL A 149 -1.86 3.99 -4.00
CA VAL A 149 -0.44 3.70 -4.14
C VAL A 149 -0.16 2.21 -4.23
N TRP A 150 0.89 1.88 -4.97
CA TRP A 150 1.48 0.54 -5.00
C TRP A 150 2.88 0.62 -4.38
N PRO A 151 3.04 0.25 -3.10
CA PRO A 151 4.34 0.24 -2.42
C PRO A 151 5.35 -0.68 -3.09
N ALA A 152 6.64 -0.38 -2.93
CA ALA A 152 7.70 -1.15 -3.56
C ALA A 152 7.81 -2.56 -2.95
N ARG A 153 7.55 -2.68 -1.63
CA ARG A 153 7.54 -3.95 -0.90
C ARG A 153 6.60 -5.01 -1.50
N TYR A 154 5.56 -4.59 -2.23
CA TYR A 154 4.66 -5.53 -2.89
C TYR A 154 5.37 -6.35 -3.97
N PHE A 155 6.40 -5.80 -4.62
CA PHE A 155 7.20 -6.56 -5.59
C PHE A 155 8.08 -7.61 -4.89
N ASP A 156 8.50 -7.37 -3.65
CA ASP A 156 9.24 -8.35 -2.84
C ASP A 156 8.33 -9.50 -2.41
N LEU A 157 7.11 -9.19 -1.95
CA LEU A 157 6.12 -10.21 -1.53
C LEU A 157 5.72 -11.13 -2.68
N LEU A 158 5.55 -10.58 -3.89
CA LEU A 158 5.23 -11.38 -5.08
C LEU A 158 6.42 -12.16 -5.63
N LYS A 159 7.64 -11.89 -5.13
CA LYS A 159 8.92 -12.42 -5.63
C LYS A 159 9.16 -12.18 -7.13
N GLN A 160 8.36 -11.32 -7.77
CA GLN A 160 8.43 -11.01 -9.19
C GLN A 160 7.86 -9.63 -9.49
N MET A 161 8.50 -8.90 -10.39
CA MET A 161 7.99 -7.66 -10.96
C MET A 161 7.18 -7.98 -12.23
N ASN A 162 5.91 -8.38 -12.10
CA ASN A 162 5.03 -8.53 -13.28
C ASN A 162 4.36 -7.19 -13.63
N LEU A 163 5.19 -6.23 -14.05
CA LEU A 163 4.75 -4.85 -14.29
C LEU A 163 3.72 -4.77 -15.42
N ARG A 164 3.84 -5.60 -16.46
CA ARG A 164 2.89 -5.59 -17.60
C ARG A 164 1.47 -5.94 -17.14
N SER A 165 1.30 -7.05 -16.43
CA SER A 165 -0.02 -7.48 -15.96
C SER A 165 -0.60 -6.50 -14.93
N LEU A 166 0.27 -5.92 -14.09
CA LEU A 166 -0.11 -4.88 -13.13
C LEU A 166 -0.66 -3.64 -13.85
N LEU A 167 0.06 -3.15 -14.86
CA LEU A 167 -0.34 -1.98 -15.63
C LEU A 167 -1.59 -2.24 -16.48
N ASP A 168 -1.72 -3.42 -17.09
CA ASP A 168 -2.93 -3.81 -17.83
C ASP A 168 -4.17 -3.85 -16.93
N ALA A 169 -4.02 -4.29 -15.67
CA ALA A 169 -5.10 -4.25 -14.69
C ALA A 169 -5.39 -2.82 -14.18
N ALA A 170 -4.35 -2.01 -14.01
CA ALA A 170 -4.47 -0.62 -13.56
C ALA A 170 -5.11 0.29 -14.61
N ASN A 171 -4.77 0.13 -15.89
CA ASN A 171 -5.32 0.90 -17.02
C ASN A 171 -6.85 0.79 -17.15
N LYS A 172 -7.46 -0.24 -16.56
CA LYS A 172 -8.93 -0.43 -16.53
C LYS A 172 -9.62 0.36 -15.42
N LYS A 173 -8.87 0.87 -14.44
CA LYS A 173 -9.41 1.42 -13.18
C LYS A 173 -8.96 2.84 -12.88
N PHE A 174 -7.81 3.24 -13.40
CA PHE A 174 -7.17 4.51 -13.12
C PHE A 174 -7.08 5.33 -14.39
N ASP A 175 -7.36 6.63 -14.26
CA ASP A 175 -7.23 7.61 -15.33
C ASP A 175 -5.77 8.07 -15.46
N HIS A 176 -5.01 8.00 -14.35
CA HIS A 176 -3.61 8.38 -14.29
C HIS A 176 -2.79 7.28 -13.62
N ILE A 177 -1.65 6.90 -14.21
CA ILE A 177 -0.71 5.95 -13.61
C ILE A 177 0.69 6.54 -13.68
N ILE A 178 1.35 6.66 -12.53
CA ILE A 178 2.70 7.18 -12.39
C ILE A 178 3.60 6.08 -11.83
N LEU A 179 4.77 5.89 -12.44
CA LEU A 179 5.83 5.01 -11.97
C LEU A 179 6.99 5.84 -11.41
N TYR A 180 7.37 5.63 -10.16
CA TYR A 180 8.48 6.33 -9.50
C TYR A 180 9.75 5.48 -9.52
N ALA A 181 10.79 5.92 -10.25
CA ALA A 181 12.07 5.21 -10.39
C ALA A 181 13.28 6.16 -10.31
N PRO A 182 13.69 6.60 -9.10
CA PRO A 182 14.79 7.57 -8.91
C PRO A 182 16.20 7.00 -9.20
N TYR A 183 16.31 5.71 -9.52
CA TYR A 183 17.57 5.00 -9.75
C TYR A 183 17.47 4.04 -10.95
N LEU A 184 16.73 4.41 -11.99
CA LEU A 184 16.30 3.45 -13.02
C LEU A 184 17.48 2.68 -13.63
N THR A 185 18.61 3.32 -13.89
CA THR A 185 19.77 2.71 -14.57
C THR A 185 20.44 1.59 -13.77
N VAL A 186 20.29 1.57 -12.44
CA VAL A 186 20.86 0.53 -11.57
C VAL A 186 19.85 -0.52 -11.11
N LEU A 187 18.56 -0.37 -11.46
CA LEU A 187 17.55 -1.39 -11.17
C LEU A 187 17.80 -2.65 -12.01
N ALA A 188 17.60 -3.82 -11.40
CA ALA A 188 17.68 -5.10 -12.10
C ALA A 188 16.64 -5.18 -13.24
N ASP A 189 15.42 -4.73 -12.96
CA ASP A 189 14.26 -4.80 -13.85
C ASP A 189 14.15 -3.61 -14.83
N ARG A 190 15.19 -2.78 -14.93
CA ARG A 190 15.19 -1.51 -15.70
C ARG A 190 14.71 -1.64 -17.15
N LYS A 191 15.04 -2.75 -17.80
CA LYS A 191 14.64 -3.06 -19.18
C LYS A 191 13.12 -3.26 -19.27
N GLN A 192 12.57 -4.04 -18.34
CA GLN A 192 11.14 -4.28 -18.24
C GLN A 192 10.38 -3.01 -17.91
N ILE A 193 10.89 -2.22 -16.95
CA ILE A 193 10.31 -0.92 -16.57
C ILE A 193 10.25 0.02 -17.79
N ALA A 194 11.36 0.20 -18.51
CA ALA A 194 11.40 1.04 -19.71
C ALA A 194 10.41 0.55 -20.79
N PHE A 195 10.40 -0.76 -21.06
CA PHE A 195 9.51 -1.34 -22.08
C PHE A 195 8.02 -1.19 -21.75
N CYS A 196 7.64 -1.32 -20.48
CA CYS A 196 6.24 -1.28 -20.04
C CYS A 196 5.69 0.16 -19.92
N SER A 197 6.56 1.15 -19.68
CA SER A 197 6.13 2.51 -19.40
C SER A 197 5.65 3.25 -20.65
N LYS A 198 6.24 3.01 -21.83
CA LYS A 198 5.93 3.68 -23.11
C LYS A 198 6.16 5.19 -23.17
N GLN A 199 6.02 5.90 -22.06
CA GLN A 199 6.33 7.31 -21.92
C GLN A 199 7.07 7.60 -20.61
N ALA A 200 7.98 8.56 -20.65
CA ALA A 200 8.82 8.93 -19.51
C ALA A 200 9.05 10.44 -19.42
N ILE A 201 9.27 10.89 -18.19
CA ILE A 201 9.83 12.19 -17.84
C ILE A 201 11.14 11.91 -17.12
N ILE A 202 12.22 12.49 -17.65
CA ILE A 202 13.56 12.32 -17.11
C ILE A 202 13.86 13.48 -16.17
N PHE A 203 14.41 13.18 -15.00
CA PHE A 203 14.91 14.16 -14.05
C PHE A 203 16.42 13.98 -13.92
N CYS A 204 17.19 14.95 -14.38
CA CYS A 204 18.65 14.89 -14.36
C CYS A 204 19.30 16.28 -14.38
N GLU A 205 20.22 16.52 -13.45
CA GLU A 205 21.08 17.72 -13.48
C GLU A 205 22.36 17.54 -14.34
N ASP A 206 22.82 16.30 -14.55
CA ASP A 206 24.12 15.96 -15.19
C ASP A 206 24.00 15.38 -16.62
N GLY A 207 24.71 15.96 -17.59
CA GLY A 207 24.63 15.58 -19.02
C GLY A 207 25.04 14.15 -19.39
N GLU A 208 26.14 13.60 -18.83
CA GLU A 208 26.63 12.26 -19.22
C GLU A 208 25.76 11.12 -18.71
N LYS A 209 25.34 11.16 -17.44
CA LYS A 209 24.45 10.12 -16.87
C LYS A 209 23.08 10.15 -17.53
N THR A 210 22.66 11.32 -18.00
CA THR A 210 21.45 11.46 -18.82
C THR A 210 21.55 10.69 -20.13
N ALA A 211 22.74 10.58 -20.74
CA ALA A 211 22.92 9.81 -21.97
C ALA A 211 22.61 8.31 -21.76
N GLN A 212 23.04 7.71 -20.65
CA GLN A 212 22.75 6.30 -20.33
C GLN A 212 21.24 6.07 -20.12
N LEU A 213 20.59 6.97 -19.39
CA LEU A 213 19.15 6.90 -19.14
C LEU A 213 18.34 7.09 -20.43
N ARG A 214 18.68 8.09 -21.24
CA ARG A 214 18.08 8.32 -22.56
C ARG A 214 18.28 7.11 -23.48
N HIS A 215 19.50 6.54 -23.50
CA HIS A 215 19.80 5.36 -24.32
C HIS A 215 18.94 4.17 -23.89
N LEU A 216 18.82 3.91 -22.58
CA LEU A 216 17.95 2.87 -22.06
C LEU A 216 16.50 3.07 -22.52
N LEU A 217 15.93 4.27 -22.32
CA LEU A 217 14.54 4.54 -22.66
C LEU A 217 14.28 4.44 -24.17
N LYS A 218 15.18 4.99 -25.01
CA LYS A 218 15.08 4.90 -26.47
C LYS A 218 15.19 3.47 -26.98
N THR A 219 16.06 2.65 -26.38
CA THR A 219 16.24 1.24 -26.76
C THR A 219 14.95 0.42 -26.60
N TYR A 220 14.06 0.84 -25.70
CA TYR A 220 12.79 0.16 -25.42
C TYR A 220 11.56 0.95 -25.90
N ASP A 221 11.76 1.85 -26.88
CA ASP A 221 10.70 2.67 -27.48
C ASP A 221 9.87 3.46 -26.45
N CYS A 222 10.50 3.89 -25.35
CA CYS A 222 9.87 4.74 -24.36
C CYS A 222 10.04 6.20 -24.78
N LYS A 223 8.93 6.85 -25.14
CA LYS A 223 8.89 8.25 -25.56
C LYS A 223 9.22 9.17 -24.39
N ILE A 224 10.26 9.98 -24.54
CA ILE A 224 10.59 11.02 -23.55
C ILE A 224 9.69 12.23 -23.81
N LEU A 225 8.83 12.55 -22.85
CA LEU A 225 7.89 13.67 -22.95
C LEU A 225 8.54 14.99 -22.53
N LEU A 226 9.40 14.93 -21.51
CA LEU A 226 10.08 16.08 -20.94
C LEU A 226 11.37 15.61 -20.25
N GLU A 227 12.34 16.51 -20.25
CA GLU A 227 13.53 16.43 -19.40
C GLU A 227 13.47 17.64 -18.47
N ALA A 228 13.49 17.37 -17.17
CA ALA A 228 13.33 18.32 -16.07
C ALA A 228 14.57 18.30 -15.16
#